data_AF-A0A2K8Z4X6-F1
#
_entry.id   AF-A0A2K8Z4X6-F1
#
_cell.length_a   1.000
_cell.length_b   1.000
_cell.length_c   1.000
_cell.angle_alpha   90.00
_cell.angle_beta   90.00
_cell.angle_gamma   90.00
#
_symmetry.space_group_name_H-M   'P 1'
#
loop_
_entity.id
_entity.type
_entity.pdbx_description
1 polymer ?
#
loop_
_entity_poly.entity_id
_entity_poly.type
_entity_poly.pdbx_seq_one_letter_code
_entity_poly.pdbx_strand_id
1 'polypeptide(L)'
;MPKRFLSVMNEQPIQIDNISFTVTENLGNKGLLTGDPAFQPVNTFIGLVNDPAYMPAIADALQQQKNFSIQGFSFYKATGNELSTGLAFWMQYAKAIAQEPIYVLNQAWNPEPCYVPHATLVKVASYAHRLKTESKVTDPTWLFRKFPLAEYPNMTSNLLFSEKQTIRQLDHKLAEYRLKANDQAETIPSLLRSELAESGLLSTQQKTMKLYWLEQWGCSNLLQFYNLYLQNPTIEEPTESPNPAVNDAVLKQLDKQLKEALDMSTDTDEAAIAANKRFLFLDLDYYGFFDLNLYKEWLAFLENQSFVDLTAYYRNIVRLLDYYQSDERQQIFGTLATDQVVDLPFALEWFNQNPTAEFAWMASVESVFINAHATAAGSVFSRLNGQRIRLDVAREDGIHLRIMNAKFT
;
A
#
# COMPACT_ATOMS: atom_id res chain seq x y z
N MET A 1 14.04 31.80 8.15
CA MET A 1 14.22 30.52 8.87
C MET A 1 13.47 30.58 10.19
N PRO A 2 12.64 29.57 10.49
CA PRO A 2 12.84 28.84 11.73
C PRO A 2 12.92 27.33 11.48
N LYS A 3 13.93 26.72 12.12
CA LYS A 3 14.08 25.27 12.30
C LYS A 3 12.99 24.76 13.25
N ARG A 4 12.30 23.68 12.88
CA ARG A 4 11.68 22.72 13.82
C ARG A 4 12.03 21.33 13.31
N PHE A 5 13.17 20.82 13.77
CA PHE A 5 13.29 19.84 14.85
C PHE A 5 12.77 18.47 14.43
N LEU A 6 13.74 17.60 14.12
CA LEU A 6 13.64 16.14 14.25
C LEU A 6 12.88 15.83 15.54
N SER A 7 11.69 15.25 15.40
CA SER A 7 11.02 14.54 16.48
C SER A 7 11.84 13.29 16.76
N VAL A 8 12.78 13.39 17.69
CA VAL A 8 13.32 12.23 18.41
C VAL A 8 12.12 11.61 19.13
N MET A 9 11.62 10.48 18.62
CA MET A 9 10.54 9.74 19.28
C MET A 9 11.05 9.27 20.64
N ASN A 10 10.41 9.73 21.70
CA ASN A 10 10.67 9.25 23.05
C ASN A 10 10.17 7.81 23.15
N GLU A 11 11.08 6.85 23.16
CA GLU A 11 10.84 5.47 23.60
C GLU A 11 10.52 5.48 25.10
N GLN A 12 9.28 5.78 25.49
CA GLN A 12 8.88 5.66 26.88
C GLN A 12 8.52 4.20 27.18
N PRO A 13 9.22 3.54 28.11
CA PRO A 13 8.84 2.20 28.54
C PRO A 13 7.48 2.22 29.21
N ILE A 14 6.57 1.38 28.72
CA ILE A 14 5.28 1.10 29.31
C ILE A 14 5.45 -0.03 30.30
N GLN A 15 5.10 0.25 31.55
CA GLN A 15 5.09 -0.76 32.59
C GLN A 15 3.78 -1.53 32.54
N ILE A 16 3.86 -2.80 32.15
CA ILE A 16 2.79 -3.76 32.35
C ILE A 16 3.19 -4.61 33.56
N ASP A 17 2.57 -4.28 34.69
CA ASP A 17 2.93 -4.81 36.01
C ASP A 17 4.37 -4.43 36.39
N ASN A 18 5.31 -5.39 36.42
CA ASN A 18 6.74 -5.14 36.71
C ASN A 18 7.64 -5.42 35.50
N ILE A 19 7.04 -5.61 34.32
CA ILE A 19 7.76 -5.87 33.08
C ILE A 19 7.67 -4.62 32.22
N SER A 20 8.83 -4.15 31.79
CA SER A 20 8.96 -2.99 30.92
C SER A 20 8.79 -3.42 29.47
N PHE A 21 7.73 -2.95 28.82
CA PHE A 21 7.55 -3.04 27.37
C PHE A 21 7.89 -1.70 26.74
N THR A 22 8.76 -1.69 25.76
CA THR A 22 9.03 -0.50 24.96
C THR A 22 8.04 -0.45 23.80
N VAL A 23 7.45 0.72 23.55
CA VAL A 23 6.72 0.95 22.31
C VAL A 23 7.73 1.21 21.21
N THR A 24 7.79 0.34 20.22
CA THR A 24 8.58 0.57 19.01
C THR A 24 7.67 1.02 17.89
N GLU A 25 7.92 2.20 17.33
CA GLU A 25 7.29 2.65 16.10
C GLU A 25 8.15 2.21 14.93
N ASN A 26 7.57 1.37 14.09
CA ASN A 26 8.31 0.61 13.12
C ASN A 26 7.50 0.57 11.82
N LEU A 27 7.90 1.36 10.81
CA LEU A 27 7.22 1.47 9.51
C LEU A 27 5.71 1.76 9.66
N GLY A 28 5.34 2.68 10.55
CA GLY A 28 3.95 3.03 10.84
C GLY A 28 3.22 2.08 11.81
N ASN A 29 3.79 0.90 12.10
CA ASN A 29 3.25 -0.04 13.08
C ASN A 29 3.83 0.24 14.48
N LYS A 30 2.96 0.48 15.45
CA LYS A 30 3.35 0.58 16.87
C LYS A 30 3.26 -0.80 17.51
N GLY A 31 4.39 -1.32 18.00
CA GLY A 31 4.47 -2.60 18.70
C GLY A 31 4.90 -2.43 20.16
N LEU A 32 4.50 -3.36 21.02
CA LEU A 32 5.06 -3.49 22.38
C LEU A 32 6.11 -4.59 22.36
N LEU A 33 7.33 -4.29 22.83
CA LEU A 33 8.41 -5.27 22.90
C LEU A 33 9.07 -5.24 24.26
N THR A 34 9.26 -6.40 24.88
CA THR A 34 10.13 -6.56 26.04
C THR A 34 11.50 -7.07 25.61
N GLY A 35 12.55 -6.55 26.24
CA GLY A 35 13.94 -6.98 26.02
C GLY A 35 14.31 -8.28 26.73
N ASP A 36 13.41 -8.84 27.55
CA ASP A 36 13.64 -10.10 28.26
C ASP A 36 13.41 -11.31 27.32
N PRO A 37 14.44 -12.15 27.08
CA PRO A 37 14.31 -13.32 26.21
C PRO A 37 13.22 -14.31 26.62
N ALA A 38 12.89 -14.42 27.93
CA ALA A 38 11.86 -15.33 28.41
C ALA A 38 10.44 -14.97 27.94
N PHE A 39 10.28 -13.74 27.45
CA PHE A 39 9.02 -13.20 26.93
C PHE A 39 9.01 -13.06 25.39
N GLN A 40 9.98 -13.64 24.70
CA GLN A 40 10.00 -13.67 23.23
C GLN A 40 8.72 -14.27 22.60
N PRO A 41 8.07 -15.29 23.18
CA PRO A 41 6.76 -15.75 22.72
C PRO A 41 5.65 -14.71 22.88
N VAL A 42 5.69 -13.87 23.92
CA VAL A 42 4.74 -12.77 24.12
C VAL A 42 4.92 -11.66 23.09
N ASN A 43 6.17 -11.32 22.76
CA ASN A 43 6.47 -10.39 21.67
C ASN A 43 5.89 -10.87 20.33
N THR A 44 5.91 -12.18 20.09
CA THR A 44 5.32 -12.76 18.87
C THR A 44 3.78 -12.74 18.93
N PHE A 45 3.20 -13.05 20.09
CA PHE A 45 1.76 -12.90 20.33
C PHE A 45 1.26 -11.47 20.08
N ILE A 46 2.01 -10.45 20.50
CA ILE A 46 1.68 -9.03 20.25
C ILE A 46 1.57 -8.74 18.75
N GLY A 47 2.48 -9.28 17.95
CA GLY A 47 2.40 -9.20 16.49
C GLY A 47 1.12 -9.82 15.93
N LEU A 48 0.72 -10.98 16.44
CA LEU A 48 -0.51 -11.68 16.03
C LEU A 48 -1.79 -10.95 16.46
N VAL A 49 -1.81 -10.31 17.64
CA VAL A 49 -2.97 -9.52 18.10
C VAL A 49 -3.15 -8.24 17.29
N ASN A 50 -2.06 -7.68 16.77
CA ASN A 50 -2.11 -6.50 15.89
C ASN A 50 -2.70 -6.82 14.51
N ASP A 51 -2.75 -8.09 14.10
CA ASP A 51 -3.33 -8.54 12.84
C ASP A 51 -4.88 -8.58 12.94
N PRO A 52 -5.60 -7.81 12.10
CA PRO A 52 -7.06 -7.73 12.16
C PRO A 52 -7.76 -9.05 11.83
N ALA A 53 -7.11 -9.99 11.16
CA ALA A 53 -7.69 -11.30 10.84
C ALA A 53 -7.87 -12.17 12.09
N TYR A 54 -7.01 -12.01 13.10
CA TYR A 54 -7.02 -12.85 14.30
C TYR A 54 -7.60 -12.17 15.53
N MET A 55 -7.64 -10.83 15.53
CA MET A 55 -8.02 -10.04 16.70
C MET A 55 -9.40 -10.42 17.30
N PRO A 56 -10.50 -10.57 16.51
CA PRO A 56 -11.80 -10.96 17.09
C PRO A 56 -11.78 -12.34 17.75
N ALA A 57 -11.08 -13.30 17.15
CA ALA A 57 -10.98 -14.66 17.67
C ALA A 57 -10.12 -14.73 18.94
N ILE A 58 -9.04 -13.95 19.02
CA ILE A 58 -8.21 -13.84 20.22
C ILE A 58 -9.00 -13.19 21.36
N ALA A 59 -9.68 -12.08 21.07
CA ALA A 59 -10.47 -11.36 22.06
C ALA A 59 -11.56 -12.27 22.67
N ASP A 60 -12.29 -13.00 21.82
CA ASP A 60 -13.32 -13.95 22.27
C ASP A 60 -12.72 -15.11 23.07
N ALA A 61 -11.62 -15.70 22.62
CA ALA A 61 -10.98 -16.82 23.30
C ALA A 61 -10.43 -16.42 24.68
N LEU A 62 -9.82 -15.24 24.80
CA LEU A 62 -9.37 -14.70 26.08
C LEU A 62 -10.56 -14.38 26.99
N GLN A 63 -11.59 -13.70 26.48
CA GLN A 63 -12.79 -13.37 27.26
C GLN A 63 -13.49 -14.62 27.83
N GLN A 64 -13.58 -15.68 27.02
CA GLN A 64 -14.18 -16.95 27.43
C GLN A 64 -13.22 -17.88 28.19
N GLN A 65 -11.97 -17.44 28.41
CA GLN A 65 -10.90 -18.22 29.02
C GLN A 65 -10.69 -19.61 28.38
N LYS A 66 -10.82 -19.68 27.06
CA LYS A 66 -10.68 -20.91 26.28
C LYS A 66 -9.23 -21.15 25.85
N ASN A 67 -8.95 -22.40 25.51
CA ASN A 67 -7.73 -22.75 24.77
C ASN A 67 -7.90 -22.34 23.31
N PHE A 68 -6.83 -21.87 22.67
CA PHE A 68 -6.85 -21.47 21.26
C PHE A 68 -5.47 -21.65 20.62
N SER A 69 -5.43 -21.71 19.29
CA SER A 69 -4.19 -21.85 18.53
C SER A 69 -4.17 -20.91 17.34
N ILE A 70 -3.03 -20.25 17.08
CA ILE A 70 -2.86 -19.26 16.02
C ILE A 70 -1.46 -19.34 15.47
N GLN A 71 -1.30 -19.49 14.15
CA GLN A 71 -0.02 -19.49 13.44
C GLN A 71 1.10 -20.30 14.13
N GLY A 72 0.81 -21.54 14.52
CA GLY A 72 1.80 -22.42 15.16
C GLY A 72 2.05 -22.13 16.65
N PHE A 73 1.27 -21.25 17.26
CA PHE A 73 1.17 -21.10 18.72
C PHE A 73 -0.05 -21.85 19.25
N SER A 74 0.10 -22.41 20.44
CA SER A 74 -0.99 -22.97 21.23
C SER A 74 -1.01 -22.29 22.59
N PHE A 75 -2.18 -21.76 22.92
CA PHE A 75 -2.49 -21.08 24.17
C PHE A 75 -3.46 -21.97 24.93
N TYR A 76 -3.03 -22.45 26.09
CA TYR A 76 -3.90 -23.24 26.94
C TYR A 76 -3.66 -22.94 28.40
N LYS A 77 -4.69 -23.15 29.22
CA LYS A 77 -4.60 -22.93 30.65
C LYS A 77 -3.64 -23.96 31.28
N ALA A 78 -2.64 -23.48 32.02
CA ALA A 78 -1.69 -24.31 32.74
C ALA A 78 -2.40 -25.12 33.83
N THR A 79 -2.05 -26.40 33.96
CA THR A 79 -2.61 -27.28 35.00
C THR A 79 -1.52 -28.09 35.68
N GLY A 80 -1.78 -28.57 36.90
CA GLY A 80 -0.86 -29.44 37.63
C GLY A 80 0.57 -28.87 37.76
N ASN A 81 1.55 -29.61 37.22
CA ASN A 81 2.96 -29.22 37.27
C ASN A 81 3.23 -27.93 36.48
N GLU A 82 2.57 -27.72 35.35
CA GLU A 82 2.76 -26.51 34.53
C GLU A 82 2.30 -25.25 35.26
N LEU A 83 1.20 -25.35 36.01
CA LEU A 83 0.70 -24.25 36.82
C LEU A 83 1.73 -23.89 37.91
N SER A 84 2.31 -24.90 38.56
CA SER A 84 3.34 -24.70 39.58
C SER A 84 4.59 -24.05 38.99
N THR A 85 5.05 -24.51 37.83
CA THR A 85 6.18 -23.93 37.08
C THR A 85 5.89 -22.49 36.68
N GLY A 86 4.70 -22.21 36.14
CA GLY A 86 4.31 -20.86 35.72
C GLY A 86 4.21 -19.89 36.89
N LEU A 87 3.69 -20.32 38.04
CA LEU A 87 3.67 -19.52 39.27
C LEU A 87 5.09 -19.20 39.74
N ALA A 88 5.98 -20.20 39.76
CA ALA A 88 7.38 -20.01 40.16
C ALA A 88 8.13 -19.07 39.21
N PHE A 89 7.89 -19.19 37.89
CA PHE A 89 8.42 -18.27 36.88
C PHE A 89 7.99 -16.83 37.18
N TRP A 90 6.69 -16.60 37.39
CA TRP A 90 6.18 -15.25 37.62
C TRP A 90 6.51 -14.65 38.99
N MET A 91 6.80 -15.45 40.01
CA MET A 91 7.29 -14.94 41.30
C MET A 91 8.62 -14.17 41.16
N GLN A 92 9.39 -14.43 40.10
CA GLN A 92 10.62 -13.70 39.81
C GLN A 92 10.34 -12.28 39.28
N TYR A 93 9.19 -12.07 38.64
CA TYR A 93 8.82 -10.81 37.98
C TYR A 93 7.76 -10.04 38.78
N ALA A 94 6.82 -10.71 39.46
CA ALA A 94 5.72 -10.10 40.20
C ALA A 94 5.77 -10.49 41.68
N LYS A 95 5.68 -9.49 42.58
CA LYS A 95 5.68 -9.70 44.04
C LYS A 95 4.45 -10.48 44.54
N ALA A 96 3.36 -10.46 43.78
CA ALA A 96 2.17 -11.26 44.04
C ALA A 96 1.51 -11.58 42.70
N ILE A 97 1.28 -12.86 42.43
CA ILE A 97 0.38 -13.31 41.36
C ILE A 97 -0.93 -13.59 42.07
N ALA A 98 -2.00 -12.88 41.69
CA ALA A 98 -3.32 -13.19 42.19
C ALA A 98 -3.69 -14.64 41.80
N GLN A 99 -4.76 -15.22 42.37
CA GLN A 99 -5.26 -16.55 42.01
C GLN A 99 -5.87 -16.58 40.59
N GLU A 100 -5.16 -16.04 39.60
CA GLU A 100 -5.59 -15.92 38.23
C GLU A 100 -5.10 -17.09 37.39
N PRO A 101 -5.84 -17.45 36.31
CA PRO A 101 -5.37 -18.45 35.37
C PRO A 101 -4.03 -18.05 34.76
N ILE A 102 -3.08 -18.98 34.74
CA ILE A 102 -1.85 -18.88 33.96
C ILE A 102 -2.06 -19.62 32.65
N TYR A 103 -1.68 -18.99 31.55
CA TYR A 103 -1.65 -19.58 30.23
C TYR A 103 -0.24 -20.06 29.91
N VAL A 104 -0.16 -21.21 29.27
CA VAL A 104 1.02 -21.71 28.60
C VAL A 104 0.95 -21.26 27.15
N LEU A 105 1.99 -20.55 26.72
CA LEU A 105 2.24 -20.15 25.35
C LEU A 105 3.29 -21.09 24.80
N ASN A 106 2.85 -22.04 23.99
CA ASN A 106 3.75 -22.98 23.34
C ASN A 106 3.86 -22.66 21.85
N GLN A 107 5.09 -22.56 21.36
CA GLN A 107 5.35 -22.36 19.93
C GLN A 107 5.80 -23.71 19.35
N ALA A 108 5.21 -24.12 18.23
CA ALA A 108 5.42 -25.45 17.63
C ALA A 108 6.90 -25.83 17.38
N TRP A 109 7.81 -24.85 17.34
CA TRP A 109 9.23 -25.02 17.06
C TRP A 109 10.17 -24.56 18.19
N ASN A 110 9.63 -24.04 19.30
CA ASN A 110 10.41 -23.63 20.47
C ASN A 110 10.14 -24.62 21.62
N PRO A 111 11.17 -25.28 22.18
CA PRO A 111 10.96 -26.26 23.24
C PRO A 111 10.55 -25.63 24.59
N GLU A 112 10.77 -24.33 24.80
CA GLU A 112 10.50 -23.68 26.09
C GLU A 112 9.16 -22.95 26.09
N PRO A 113 8.17 -23.42 26.89
CA PRO A 113 6.90 -22.72 27.04
C PRO A 113 7.08 -21.42 27.81
N CYS A 114 6.43 -20.36 27.35
CA CYS A 114 6.29 -19.13 28.13
C CYS A 114 5.00 -19.20 28.95
N TYR A 115 5.08 -18.88 30.24
CA TYR A 115 3.92 -18.82 31.11
C TYR A 115 3.50 -17.37 31.25
N VAL A 116 2.21 -17.05 31.12
CA VAL A 116 1.70 -15.67 31.21
C VAL A 116 0.35 -15.64 31.93
N PRO A 117 0.16 -14.77 32.93
CA PRO A 117 -1.12 -14.58 33.58
C PRO A 117 -2.16 -14.08 32.59
N HIS A 118 -3.39 -14.52 32.79
CA HIS A 118 -4.50 -14.13 31.96
C HIS A 118 -4.69 -12.60 31.91
N ALA A 119 -4.59 -11.90 33.06
CA ALA A 119 -4.74 -10.45 33.07
C ALA A 119 -3.65 -9.75 32.27
N THR A 120 -2.41 -10.25 32.30
CA THR A 120 -1.31 -9.71 31.49
C THR A 120 -1.59 -9.89 30.00
N LEU A 121 -2.06 -11.07 29.56
CA LEU A 121 -2.44 -11.29 28.15
C LEU A 121 -3.56 -10.35 27.69
N VAL A 122 -4.59 -10.15 28.51
CA VAL A 122 -5.71 -9.24 28.21
C VAL A 122 -5.25 -7.78 28.14
N LYS A 123 -4.39 -7.33 29.07
CA LYS A 123 -3.81 -5.98 29.05
C LYS A 123 -2.98 -5.77 27.78
N VAL A 124 -2.09 -6.72 27.48
CA VAL A 124 -1.24 -6.69 26.27
C VAL A 124 -2.09 -6.59 25.01
N ALA A 125 -3.13 -7.43 24.89
CA ALA A 125 -4.01 -7.43 23.73
C ALA A 125 -4.82 -6.13 23.58
N SER A 126 -5.34 -5.62 24.69
CA SER A 126 -6.11 -4.35 24.71
C SER A 126 -5.23 -3.16 24.34
N TYR A 127 -3.98 -3.14 24.81
CA TYR A 127 -3.05 -2.05 24.54
C TYR A 127 -2.53 -2.08 23.10
N ALA A 128 -2.22 -3.27 22.58
CA ALA A 128 -1.87 -3.48 21.17
C ALA A 128 -3.00 -2.98 20.24
N HIS A 129 -4.25 -3.32 20.55
CA HIS A 129 -5.41 -2.81 19.82
C HIS A 129 -5.53 -1.29 19.87
N ARG A 130 -5.41 -0.69 21.06
CA ARG A 130 -5.49 0.77 21.23
C ARG A 130 -4.42 1.50 20.43
N LEU A 131 -3.17 1.03 20.47
CA LEU A 131 -2.06 1.63 19.71
C LEU A 131 -2.32 1.66 18.20
N LYS A 132 -2.96 0.61 17.67
CA LYS A 132 -3.38 0.55 16.27
C LYS A 132 -4.51 1.52 15.94
N THR A 133 -5.50 1.67 16.83
CA THR A 133 -6.60 2.64 16.61
C THR A 133 -6.14 4.10 16.63
N GLU A 134 -5.03 4.38 17.31
CA GLU A 134 -4.43 5.72 17.43
C GLU A 134 -3.38 6.02 16.33
N SER A 135 -2.97 5.03 15.53
CA SER A 135 -2.01 5.21 14.43
C SER A 135 -2.71 5.60 13.12
N LYS A 136 -2.28 6.70 12.49
CA LYS A 136 -2.63 7.05 11.11
C LYS A 136 -1.79 6.20 10.15
N VAL A 137 -2.42 5.64 9.12
CA VAL A 137 -1.75 4.87 8.08
C VAL A 137 -1.01 5.83 7.16
N THR A 138 0.32 5.85 7.24
CA THR A 138 1.18 6.42 6.20
C THR A 138 2.28 5.41 5.90
N ASP A 139 2.20 4.88 4.67
CA ASP A 139 2.99 3.87 3.95
C ASP A 139 2.65 2.36 4.15
N PRO A 140 2.71 1.53 3.07
CA PRO A 140 2.04 0.23 3.03
C PRO A 140 2.97 -1.00 3.15
N THR A 141 2.39 -2.10 3.64
CA THR A 141 2.97 -3.28 4.31
C THR A 141 3.79 -4.28 3.45
N TRP A 142 4.19 -3.94 2.21
CA TRP A 142 4.62 -4.91 1.19
C TRP A 142 6.08 -4.83 0.72
N LEU A 143 6.95 -4.07 1.38
CA LEU A 143 8.32 -3.86 0.88
C LEU A 143 9.20 -5.14 0.77
N PHE A 144 8.76 -6.32 1.24
CA PHE A 144 9.33 -7.64 0.85
C PHE A 144 8.34 -8.82 1.03
N ARG A 145 7.20 -8.85 0.32
CA ARG A 145 6.30 -10.03 0.42
C ARG A 145 5.70 -10.46 -0.91
N LYS A 146 6.16 -11.60 -1.44
CA LYS A 146 5.33 -12.51 -2.27
C LYS A 146 4.69 -13.59 -1.38
N PHE A 147 4.26 -13.21 -0.15
CA PHE A 147 3.90 -13.93 1.09
C PHE A 147 4.95 -13.86 2.23
N PRO A 148 4.52 -13.81 3.51
CA PRO A 148 5.15 -12.98 4.53
C PRO A 148 6.38 -13.63 5.15
N LEU A 149 7.53 -13.04 4.87
CA LEU A 149 8.55 -12.97 5.90
C LEU A 149 8.35 -11.80 6.84
N ALA A 150 8.76 -12.08 8.07
CA ALA A 150 8.64 -11.21 9.22
C ALA A 150 9.07 -9.78 8.92
N GLU A 151 8.25 -8.84 9.40
CA GLU A 151 8.57 -7.42 9.43
C GLU A 151 9.68 -7.21 10.47
N TYR A 152 10.93 -7.19 10.01
CA TYR A 152 12.06 -6.31 10.36
C TYR A 152 13.38 -7.00 10.01
N PRO A 153 14.38 -6.28 9.47
CA PRO A 153 15.75 -6.75 9.49
C PRO A 153 16.20 -6.76 10.95
N ASN A 154 16.01 -7.90 11.62
CA ASN A 154 16.92 -8.26 12.67
C ASN A 154 18.33 -8.22 12.06
N MET A 155 19.36 -7.79 12.79
CA MET A 155 20.76 -7.85 12.33
C MET A 155 21.23 -9.29 12.02
N THR A 156 20.33 -10.28 12.09
CA THR A 156 20.53 -11.67 11.70
C THR A 156 19.95 -11.95 10.31
N SER A 157 20.84 -12.37 9.42
CA SER A 157 20.70 -12.76 8.02
C SER A 157 19.68 -13.87 7.67
N ASN A 158 18.40 -13.75 8.01
CA ASN A 158 17.45 -14.86 7.85
C ASN A 158 16.24 -14.53 6.96
N LEU A 159 16.49 -14.30 5.67
CA LEU A 159 15.54 -14.71 4.62
C LEU A 159 15.14 -16.19 4.85
N LEU A 160 13.91 -16.56 4.46
CA LEU A 160 13.51 -17.97 4.46
C LEU A 160 14.39 -18.70 3.46
N PHE A 161 14.61 -19.98 3.71
CA PHE A 161 15.37 -20.83 2.79
C PHE A 161 14.82 -20.74 1.35
N SER A 162 13.50 -20.69 1.19
CA SER A 162 12.83 -20.52 -0.12
C SER A 162 13.18 -19.21 -0.80
N GLU A 163 13.27 -18.09 -0.08
CA GLU A 163 13.63 -16.79 -0.66
C GLU A 163 15.11 -16.69 -0.95
N LYS A 164 15.97 -17.24 -0.07
CA LYS A 164 17.40 -17.40 -0.37
C LYS A 164 17.56 -18.23 -1.63
N GLN A 165 16.73 -19.26 -1.83
CA GLN A 165 16.71 -20.04 -3.05
C GLN A 165 16.20 -19.23 -4.24
N THR A 166 15.12 -18.46 -4.13
CA THR A 166 14.62 -17.61 -5.22
C THR A 166 15.65 -16.56 -5.63
N ILE A 167 16.25 -15.85 -4.68
CA ILE A 167 17.29 -14.85 -4.97
C ILE A 167 18.54 -15.52 -5.57
N ARG A 168 18.94 -16.70 -5.08
CA ARG A 168 20.04 -17.48 -5.69
C ARG A 168 19.69 -18.01 -7.07
N GLN A 169 18.44 -18.40 -7.32
CA GLN A 169 17.96 -18.80 -8.64
C GLN A 169 17.98 -17.62 -9.60
N LEU A 170 17.58 -16.43 -9.15
CA LEU A 170 17.67 -15.20 -9.95
C LEU A 170 19.12 -14.82 -10.22
N ASP A 171 20.01 -14.91 -9.20
CA ASP A 171 21.44 -14.68 -9.38
C ASP A 171 22.07 -15.68 -10.37
N HIS A 172 21.65 -16.95 -10.33
CA HIS A 172 22.09 -17.98 -11.25
C HIS A 172 21.55 -17.78 -12.67
N LYS A 173 20.25 -17.47 -12.82
CA LYS A 173 19.64 -17.11 -14.12
C LYS A 173 20.36 -15.91 -14.75
N LEU A 174 20.69 -14.91 -13.94
CA LEU A 174 21.44 -13.74 -14.38
C LEU A 174 22.88 -14.11 -14.78
N ALA A 175 23.54 -14.99 -14.03
CA ALA A 175 24.87 -15.50 -14.38
C ALA A 175 24.88 -16.31 -15.69
N GLU A 176 23.93 -17.23 -15.87
CA GLU A 176 23.76 -18.00 -17.10
C GLU A 176 23.49 -17.09 -18.30
N TYR A 177 22.68 -16.06 -18.10
CA TYR A 177 22.40 -15.06 -19.13
C TYR A 177 23.68 -14.34 -19.55
N ARG A 178 24.46 -13.84 -18.59
CA ARG A 178 25.72 -13.12 -18.88
C ARG A 178 26.75 -13.98 -19.60
N LEU A 179 26.84 -15.26 -19.23
CA LEU A 179 27.69 -16.25 -19.92
C LEU A 179 27.22 -16.51 -21.35
N LYS A 180 25.91 -16.59 -21.61
CA LYS A 180 25.34 -16.77 -22.96
C LYS A 180 25.43 -15.50 -23.81
N ALA A 181 25.38 -14.34 -23.16
CA ALA A 181 25.45 -13.02 -23.77
C ALA A 181 26.89 -12.53 -24.05
N ASN A 182 27.92 -13.33 -23.80
CA ASN A 182 29.34 -12.95 -23.96
C ASN A 182 29.69 -11.60 -23.26
N ASP A 183 29.10 -11.33 -22.09
CA ASP A 183 29.23 -10.06 -21.35
C ASP A 183 28.86 -8.78 -22.16
N GLN A 184 28.24 -8.91 -23.34
CA GLN A 184 27.93 -7.78 -24.24
C GLN A 184 26.45 -7.38 -24.28
N ALA A 185 25.55 -8.13 -23.65
CA ALA A 185 24.13 -7.78 -23.71
C ALA A 185 23.74 -6.79 -22.61
N GLU A 186 23.51 -5.55 -23.02
CA GLU A 186 23.02 -4.44 -22.18
C GLU A 186 21.55 -4.60 -21.78
N THR A 187 20.82 -5.59 -22.34
CA THR A 187 19.37 -5.73 -22.22
C THR A 187 18.95 -7.06 -21.59
N ILE A 188 18.51 -7.02 -20.33
CA ILE A 188 17.92 -8.19 -19.64
C ILE A 188 16.67 -8.66 -20.40
N PRO A 189 16.48 -9.98 -20.63
CA PRO A 189 15.24 -10.50 -21.21
C PRO A 189 14.02 -10.07 -20.41
N SER A 190 12.92 -9.71 -21.08
CA SER A 190 11.68 -9.21 -20.47
C SER A 190 11.18 -10.10 -19.31
N LEU A 191 11.26 -11.43 -19.46
CA LEU A 191 10.89 -12.39 -18.42
C LEU A 191 11.75 -12.25 -17.15
N LEU A 192 13.06 -12.11 -17.29
CA LEU A 192 13.97 -11.92 -16.16
C LEU A 192 13.83 -10.51 -15.57
N ARG A 193 13.52 -9.49 -16.38
CA ARG A 193 13.20 -8.14 -15.91
C ARG A 193 11.91 -8.12 -15.08
N SER A 194 10.85 -8.83 -15.49
CA SER A 194 9.62 -9.00 -14.72
C SER A 194 9.89 -9.69 -13.39
N GLU A 195 10.64 -10.80 -13.40
CA GLU A 195 10.99 -11.51 -12.17
C GLU A 195 11.81 -10.64 -11.20
N LEU A 196 12.73 -9.81 -11.70
CA LEU A 196 13.49 -8.83 -10.91
C LEU A 196 12.61 -7.69 -10.38
N ALA A 197 11.67 -7.19 -11.20
CA ALA A 197 10.72 -6.15 -10.82
C ALA A 197 9.77 -6.63 -9.72
N GLU A 198 9.17 -7.80 -9.90
CA GLU A 198 8.30 -8.49 -8.94
C GLU A 198 9.03 -8.79 -7.62
N SER A 199 10.34 -9.04 -7.68
CA SER A 199 11.19 -9.25 -6.51
C SER A 199 11.65 -7.93 -5.86
N GLY A 200 11.23 -6.77 -6.37
CA GLY A 200 11.62 -5.45 -5.87
C GLY A 200 13.09 -5.09 -6.12
N LEU A 201 13.82 -5.89 -6.91
CA LEU A 201 15.24 -5.73 -7.23
C LEU A 201 15.50 -4.68 -8.32
N LEU A 202 14.47 -4.10 -8.92
CA LEU A 202 14.59 -2.93 -9.81
C LEU A 202 14.30 -1.60 -9.11
N SER A 203 13.80 -1.63 -7.87
CA SER A 203 13.50 -0.40 -7.11
C SER A 203 14.76 0.23 -6.49
N THR A 204 14.88 1.55 -6.58
CA THR A 204 15.95 2.36 -5.99
C THR A 204 15.72 2.71 -4.51
N GLN A 205 14.53 2.44 -3.97
CA GLN A 205 14.25 2.64 -2.54
C GLN A 205 15.11 1.71 -1.68
N GLN A 206 15.63 2.23 -0.55
CA GLN A 206 16.47 1.50 0.40
C GLN A 206 17.70 0.82 -0.21
N LYS A 207 18.22 1.39 -1.31
CA LYS A 207 19.39 0.91 -2.07
C LYS A 207 20.56 0.44 -1.20
N THR A 208 20.97 1.23 -0.20
CA THR A 208 22.10 0.90 0.69
C THR A 208 21.87 -0.41 1.43
N MET A 209 20.63 -0.67 1.86
CA MET A 209 20.27 -1.89 2.57
C MET A 209 20.23 -3.10 1.63
N LYS A 210 19.72 -2.92 0.40
CA LYS A 210 19.71 -3.98 -0.63
C LYS A 210 21.13 -4.41 -1.01
N LEU A 211 22.03 -3.45 -1.21
CA LEU A 211 23.44 -3.71 -1.51
C LEU A 211 24.11 -4.48 -0.38
N TYR A 212 23.92 -4.04 0.87
CA TYR A 212 24.44 -4.72 2.05
C TYR A 212 23.99 -6.18 2.12
N TRP A 213 22.71 -6.47 1.88
CA TRP A 213 22.21 -7.85 1.97
C TRP A 213 22.61 -8.74 0.79
N LEU A 214 22.62 -8.21 -0.45
CA LEU A 214 23.11 -8.95 -1.61
C LEU A 214 24.58 -9.35 -1.45
N GLU A 215 25.37 -8.47 -0.83
CA GLU A 215 26.75 -8.74 -0.44
C GLU A 215 26.82 -9.86 0.62
N GLN A 216 26.03 -9.75 1.69
CA GLN A 216 25.99 -10.77 2.75
C GLN A 216 25.50 -12.15 2.25
N TRP A 217 24.64 -12.21 1.24
CA TRP A 217 24.10 -13.46 0.69
C TRP A 217 24.95 -14.08 -0.42
N GLY A 218 26.02 -13.40 -0.85
CA GLY A 218 26.91 -13.87 -1.90
C GLY A 218 26.30 -13.82 -3.30
N CYS A 219 25.35 -12.92 -3.54
CA CYS A 219 24.68 -12.75 -4.83
C CYS A 219 25.45 -11.77 -5.73
N SER A 220 26.65 -12.19 -6.17
CA SER A 220 27.60 -11.32 -6.87
C SER A 220 27.08 -10.80 -8.21
N ASN A 221 26.24 -11.56 -8.91
CA ASN A 221 25.72 -11.16 -10.22
C ASN A 221 24.63 -10.09 -10.06
N LEU A 222 23.73 -10.29 -9.09
CA LEU A 222 22.73 -9.29 -8.72
C LEU A 222 23.37 -8.01 -8.18
N LEU A 223 24.47 -8.12 -7.41
CA LEU A 223 25.22 -6.98 -6.90
C LEU A 223 25.92 -6.19 -8.01
N GLN A 224 26.56 -6.88 -8.96
CA GLN A 224 27.12 -6.24 -10.16
C GLN A 224 26.03 -5.62 -11.03
N PHE A 225 24.90 -6.29 -11.20
CA PHE A 225 23.75 -5.75 -11.91
C PHE A 225 23.23 -4.48 -11.26
N TYR A 226 23.03 -4.46 -9.94
CA TYR A 226 22.65 -3.26 -9.21
C TYR A 226 23.67 -2.13 -9.43
N ASN A 227 24.97 -2.42 -9.32
CA ASN A 227 26.02 -1.41 -9.51
C ASN A 227 26.07 -0.86 -10.94
N LEU A 228 25.84 -1.68 -11.96
CA LEU A 228 25.80 -1.26 -13.38
C LEU A 228 24.52 -0.49 -13.71
N TYR A 229 23.35 -0.99 -13.28
CA TYR A 229 22.05 -0.34 -13.45
C TYR A 229 22.01 1.06 -12.83
N LEU A 230 22.73 1.25 -11.73
CA LEU A 230 22.81 2.53 -11.02
C LEU A 230 23.87 3.48 -11.58
N GLN A 231 24.84 2.99 -12.35
CA GLN A 231 25.85 3.83 -13.02
C GLN A 231 25.36 4.36 -14.37
N ASN A 232 24.46 3.65 -15.03
CA ASN A 232 23.75 4.08 -16.23
C ASN A 232 22.23 3.93 -16.04
N PRO A 233 21.52 4.95 -15.50
CA PRO A 233 20.07 4.93 -15.35
C PRO A 233 19.30 4.88 -16.70
N THR A 234 20.00 4.92 -17.83
CA THR A 234 19.49 4.70 -19.19
C THR A 234 19.28 3.22 -19.53
N ILE A 235 18.83 2.40 -18.58
CA ILE A 235 18.31 1.08 -18.93
C ILE A 235 16.89 1.28 -19.44
N GLU A 236 16.85 1.33 -20.78
CA GLU A 236 15.74 1.58 -21.69
C GLU A 236 14.34 1.56 -21.05
N GLU A 237 13.72 2.75 -21.14
CA GLU A 237 12.30 3.00 -20.97
C GLU A 237 11.47 1.98 -21.76
N PRO A 238 10.28 1.58 -21.27
CA PRO A 238 9.47 0.58 -21.96
C PRO A 238 9.21 0.98 -23.42
N THR A 239 9.70 0.18 -24.36
CA THR A 239 9.47 0.32 -25.81
C THR A 239 8.25 -0.47 -26.28
N GLU A 240 7.77 -1.41 -25.47
CA GLU A 240 6.59 -2.23 -25.74
C GLU A 240 5.42 -1.76 -24.88
N SER A 241 4.20 -1.83 -25.43
CA SER A 241 2.99 -1.44 -24.73
C SER A 241 2.69 -2.39 -23.55
N PRO A 242 2.20 -1.89 -22.41
CA PRO A 242 1.68 -2.73 -21.32
C PRO A 242 0.53 -3.65 -21.75
N ASN A 243 -0.16 -3.31 -22.85
CA ASN A 243 -1.18 -4.15 -23.45
C ASN A 243 -0.74 -4.58 -24.87
N PRO A 244 -0.56 -5.90 -25.13
CA PRO A 244 -0.12 -6.38 -26.44
C PRO A 244 -1.13 -6.12 -27.58
N ALA A 245 -2.38 -5.79 -27.26
CA ALA A 245 -3.38 -5.35 -28.24
C ALA A 245 -3.19 -3.90 -28.70
N VAL A 246 -2.37 -3.11 -27.99
CA VAL A 246 -2.12 -1.70 -28.29
C VAL A 246 -0.82 -1.58 -29.07
N ASN A 247 -0.96 -1.30 -30.36
CA ASN A 247 0.15 -1.01 -31.26
C ASN A 247 0.17 0.48 -31.62
N ASP A 248 1.22 0.91 -32.33
CA ASP A 248 1.40 2.30 -32.76
C ASP A 248 0.21 2.87 -33.57
N ALA A 249 -0.48 2.02 -34.37
CA ALA A 249 -1.66 2.45 -35.12
C ALA A 249 -2.84 2.79 -34.19
N VAL A 250 -3.05 1.98 -33.14
CA VAL A 250 -4.07 2.24 -32.11
C VAL A 250 -3.74 3.52 -31.34
N LEU A 251 -2.48 3.72 -30.92
CA LEU A 251 -2.08 4.93 -30.21
C LEU A 251 -2.28 6.19 -31.05
N LYS A 252 -1.90 6.15 -32.34
CA LYS A 252 -2.15 7.25 -33.27
C LYS A 252 -3.63 7.53 -33.48
N GLN A 253 -4.46 6.48 -33.51
CA GLN A 253 -5.91 6.63 -33.58
C GLN A 253 -6.47 7.30 -32.32
N LEU A 254 -6.09 6.82 -31.13
CA LEU A 254 -6.52 7.38 -29.85
C LEU A 254 -6.07 8.83 -29.68
N ASP A 255 -4.81 9.13 -30.00
CA ASP A 255 -4.26 10.49 -29.94
C ASP A 255 -4.98 11.42 -30.93
N LYS A 256 -5.33 10.93 -32.13
CA LYS A 256 -6.14 11.68 -33.10
C LYS A 256 -7.56 11.92 -32.58
N GLN A 257 -8.24 10.91 -32.06
CA GLN A 257 -9.58 11.03 -31.48
C GLN A 257 -9.59 12.01 -30.30
N LEU A 258 -8.55 11.98 -29.46
CA LEU A 258 -8.36 12.91 -28.36
C LEU A 258 -8.20 14.34 -28.87
N LYS A 259 -7.33 14.57 -29.85
CA LYS A 259 -7.16 15.90 -30.48
C LYS A 259 -8.45 16.41 -31.09
N GLU A 260 -9.18 15.57 -31.83
CA GLU A 260 -10.49 15.91 -32.37
C GLU A 260 -11.49 16.27 -31.24
N ALA A 261 -11.47 15.54 -30.12
CA ALA A 261 -12.33 15.84 -28.98
C ALA A 261 -11.94 17.13 -28.23
N LEU A 262 -10.66 17.53 -28.25
CA LEU A 262 -10.15 18.75 -27.61
C LEU A 262 -10.28 20.00 -28.51
N ASP A 263 -10.01 19.86 -29.82
CA ASP A 263 -10.01 20.94 -30.81
C ASP A 263 -11.42 21.38 -31.23
N MET A 264 -12.43 20.52 -31.11
CA MET A 264 -13.83 20.85 -31.44
C MET A 264 -14.48 21.90 -30.50
N SER A 265 -13.72 22.44 -29.53
CA SER A 265 -14.20 23.42 -28.55
C SER A 265 -14.48 24.83 -29.11
N THR A 266 -14.27 25.08 -30.42
CA THR A 266 -14.37 26.43 -30.98
C THR A 266 -15.53 26.73 -31.93
N ASP A 267 -16.31 25.77 -32.47
CA ASP A 267 -17.48 26.13 -33.32
C ASP A 267 -18.46 24.97 -33.68
N THR A 268 -18.54 23.89 -32.90
CA THR A 268 -19.30 22.66 -33.27
C THR A 268 -20.34 22.17 -32.26
N ASP A 269 -21.29 21.37 -32.78
CA ASP A 269 -22.39 20.69 -32.07
C ASP A 269 -21.91 19.96 -30.81
N GLU A 270 -22.29 20.49 -29.64
CA GLU A 270 -21.92 19.98 -28.32
C GLU A 270 -22.26 18.48 -28.16
N ALA A 271 -23.32 18.00 -28.84
CA ALA A 271 -23.71 16.60 -28.81
C ALA A 271 -22.69 15.69 -29.52
N ALA A 272 -22.10 16.15 -30.62
CA ALA A 272 -21.08 15.40 -31.35
C ALA A 272 -19.77 15.32 -30.55
N ILE A 273 -19.38 16.41 -29.89
CA ILE A 273 -18.20 16.44 -29.01
C ILE A 273 -18.36 15.45 -27.87
N ALA A 274 -19.52 15.48 -27.22
CA ALA A 274 -19.79 14.63 -26.07
C ALA A 274 -19.87 13.14 -26.46
N ALA A 275 -20.45 12.83 -27.63
CA ALA A 275 -20.45 11.47 -28.19
C ALA A 275 -19.01 10.99 -28.49
N ASN A 276 -18.18 11.83 -29.11
CA ASN A 276 -16.78 11.49 -29.40
C ASN A 276 -15.97 11.23 -28.13
N LYS A 277 -16.13 12.06 -27.09
CA LYS A 277 -15.51 11.82 -25.78
C LYS A 277 -15.97 10.52 -25.15
N ARG A 278 -17.26 10.19 -25.27
CA ARG A 278 -17.80 8.91 -24.78
C ARG A 278 -17.16 7.71 -25.47
N PHE A 279 -17.02 7.74 -26.79
CA PHE A 279 -16.35 6.66 -27.53
C PHE A 279 -14.86 6.57 -27.18
N LEU A 280 -14.17 7.71 -27.04
CA LEU A 280 -12.79 7.74 -26.56
C LEU A 280 -12.66 7.08 -25.19
N PHE A 281 -13.57 7.32 -24.25
CA PHE A 281 -13.56 6.64 -22.95
C PHE A 281 -13.75 5.15 -23.04
N LEU A 282 -14.67 4.68 -23.88
CA LEU A 282 -14.88 3.26 -24.10
C LEU A 282 -13.64 2.60 -24.72
N ASP A 283 -13.00 3.27 -25.67
CA ASP A 283 -11.78 2.77 -26.30
C ASP A 283 -10.62 2.72 -25.30
N LEU A 284 -10.42 3.78 -24.50
CA LEU A 284 -9.40 3.81 -23.44
C LEU A 284 -9.61 2.72 -22.38
N ASP A 285 -10.85 2.49 -21.97
CA ASP A 285 -11.22 1.40 -21.07
C ASP A 285 -10.91 0.03 -21.69
N TYR A 286 -11.35 -0.18 -22.93
CA TYR A 286 -11.11 -1.41 -23.68
C TYR A 286 -9.62 -1.76 -23.80
N TYR A 287 -8.77 -0.74 -23.98
CA TYR A 287 -7.33 -0.91 -24.06
C TYR A 287 -6.63 -0.96 -22.70
N GLY A 288 -7.36 -0.87 -21.59
CA GLY A 288 -6.82 -1.04 -20.24
C GLY A 288 -6.11 0.19 -19.69
N PHE A 289 -6.40 1.39 -20.20
CA PHE A 289 -5.84 2.62 -19.64
C PHE A 289 -6.38 2.87 -18.21
N PHE A 290 -7.62 2.45 -17.91
CA PHE A 290 -8.18 2.60 -16.57
C PHE A 290 -7.66 1.58 -15.53
N ASP A 291 -6.71 0.71 -15.88
CA ASP A 291 -6.08 -0.21 -14.92
C ASP A 291 -5.01 0.50 -14.08
N LEU A 292 -5.34 0.72 -12.80
CA LEU A 292 -4.46 1.32 -11.80
C LEU A 292 -3.25 0.46 -11.41
N ASN A 293 -3.19 -0.80 -11.81
CA ASN A 293 -1.98 -1.58 -11.61
C ASN A 293 -0.93 -1.27 -12.69
N LEU A 294 -1.37 -0.77 -13.85
CA LEU A 294 -0.53 -0.57 -15.03
C LEU A 294 -0.20 0.90 -15.30
N TYR A 295 -0.71 1.85 -14.51
CA TYR A 295 -0.59 3.27 -14.87
C TYR A 295 0.85 3.79 -14.99
N LYS A 296 1.78 3.25 -14.19
CA LYS A 296 3.20 3.66 -14.28
C LYS A 296 3.84 3.19 -15.58
N GLU A 297 3.47 1.98 -16.01
CA GLU A 297 3.96 1.37 -17.25
C GLU A 297 3.36 2.10 -18.45
N TRP A 298 2.07 2.43 -18.39
CA TRP A 298 1.39 3.25 -19.40
C TRP A 298 1.98 4.65 -19.52
N LEU A 299 2.18 5.37 -18.41
CA LEU A 299 2.78 6.71 -18.44
C LEU A 299 4.19 6.68 -19.03
N ALA A 300 5.05 5.77 -18.56
CA ALA A 300 6.41 5.64 -19.07
C ALA A 300 6.43 5.28 -20.57
N PHE A 301 5.52 4.40 -21.01
CA PHE A 301 5.40 4.02 -22.41
C PHE A 301 4.93 5.19 -23.29
N LEU A 302 3.88 5.91 -22.89
CA LEU A 302 3.36 7.07 -23.65
C LEU A 302 4.37 8.22 -23.72
N GLU A 303 5.10 8.47 -22.63
CA GLU A 303 6.17 9.47 -22.56
C GLU A 303 7.30 9.13 -23.53
N ASN A 304 7.75 7.87 -23.56
CA ASN A 304 8.78 7.39 -24.47
C ASN A 304 8.33 7.47 -25.94
N GLN A 305 7.08 7.14 -26.25
CA GLN A 305 6.50 7.25 -27.59
C GLN A 305 6.17 8.69 -28.02
N SER A 306 6.41 9.69 -27.16
CA SER A 306 6.19 11.11 -27.44
C SER A 306 4.73 11.50 -27.76
N PHE A 307 3.74 10.75 -27.24
CA PHE A 307 2.32 11.12 -27.34
C PHE A 307 1.96 12.13 -26.24
N VAL A 308 2.35 13.39 -26.43
CA VAL A 308 2.25 14.45 -25.40
C VAL A 308 0.82 14.65 -24.88
N ASP A 309 -0.17 14.77 -25.79
CA ASP A 309 -1.55 15.05 -25.41
C ASP A 309 -2.19 13.84 -24.71
N LEU A 310 -1.99 12.64 -25.26
CA LEU A 310 -2.45 11.40 -24.64
C LEU A 310 -1.81 11.16 -23.27
N THR A 311 -0.53 11.49 -23.11
CA THR A 311 0.17 11.43 -21.81
C THR A 311 -0.45 12.39 -20.79
N ALA A 312 -0.68 13.65 -21.19
CA ALA A 312 -1.28 14.66 -20.31
C ALA A 312 -2.70 14.25 -19.91
N TYR A 313 -3.48 13.76 -20.86
CA TYR A 313 -4.82 13.23 -20.61
C TYR A 313 -4.79 12.02 -19.68
N TYR A 314 -3.84 11.13 -19.87
CA TYR A 314 -3.70 9.94 -19.04
C TYR A 314 -3.33 10.27 -17.59
N ARG A 315 -2.50 11.29 -17.35
CA ARG A 315 -2.23 11.77 -15.98
C ARG A 315 -3.50 12.25 -15.27
N ASN A 316 -4.45 12.85 -15.99
CA ASN A 316 -5.74 13.24 -15.40
C ASN A 316 -6.60 12.03 -15.05
N ILE A 317 -6.59 11.01 -15.91
CA ILE A 317 -7.26 9.73 -15.65
C ILE A 317 -6.70 9.09 -14.37
N VAL A 318 -5.37 8.97 -14.27
CA VAL A 318 -4.71 8.41 -13.08
C VAL A 318 -5.13 9.18 -11.83
N ARG A 319 -5.13 10.51 -11.91
CA ARG A 319 -5.50 11.33 -10.76
C ARG A 319 -6.98 11.24 -10.37
N LEU A 320 -7.87 11.13 -11.35
CA LEU A 320 -9.29 10.86 -11.11
C LEU A 320 -9.44 9.55 -10.34
N LEU A 321 -8.75 8.50 -10.81
CA LEU A 321 -8.79 7.18 -10.21
C LEU A 321 -8.15 7.17 -8.80
N ASP A 322 -7.00 7.82 -8.60
CA ASP A 322 -6.36 8.02 -7.30
C ASP A 322 -7.31 8.72 -6.32
N TYR A 323 -8.04 9.73 -6.79
CA TYR A 323 -9.04 10.41 -5.96
C TYR A 323 -10.15 9.46 -5.51
N TYR A 324 -10.70 8.61 -6.39
CA TYR A 324 -11.74 7.66 -5.99
C TYR A 324 -11.25 6.56 -5.06
N GLN A 325 -9.96 6.26 -5.10
CA GLN A 325 -9.31 5.36 -4.14
C GLN A 325 -8.84 6.06 -2.87
N SER A 326 -8.82 7.39 -2.82
CA SER A 326 -8.31 8.15 -1.68
C SER A 326 -9.13 7.93 -0.41
N ASP A 327 -8.43 7.94 0.74
CA ASP A 327 -9.06 7.82 2.07
C ASP A 327 -10.09 8.93 2.28
N GLU A 328 -9.81 10.14 1.80
CA GLU A 328 -10.68 11.30 1.94
C GLU A 328 -12.05 11.07 1.29
N ARG A 329 -12.07 10.47 0.08
CA ARG A 329 -13.31 10.13 -0.61
C ARG A 329 -14.01 8.95 0.05
N GLN A 330 -13.25 7.91 0.42
CA GLN A 330 -13.80 6.70 1.04
C GLN A 330 -14.43 6.96 2.41
N GLN A 331 -13.91 7.92 3.19
CA GLN A 331 -14.50 8.31 4.47
C GLN A 331 -15.94 8.86 4.33
N ILE A 332 -16.26 9.48 3.20
CA ILE A 332 -17.57 10.10 2.96
C ILE A 332 -18.53 9.14 2.26
N PHE A 333 -18.04 8.41 1.25
CA PHE A 333 -18.90 7.62 0.34
C PHE A 333 -18.65 6.11 0.39
N GLY A 334 -17.65 5.66 1.14
CA GLY A 334 -17.18 4.27 1.11
C GLY A 334 -16.41 3.92 -0.15
N THR A 335 -16.12 2.63 -0.32
CA THR A 335 -15.46 2.08 -1.51
C THR A 335 -16.37 2.23 -2.72
N LEU A 336 -15.79 2.54 -3.88
CA LEU A 336 -16.52 2.64 -5.13
C LEU A 336 -17.20 1.28 -5.44
N ALA A 337 -18.50 1.31 -5.73
CA ALA A 337 -19.28 0.10 -6.03
C ALA A 337 -19.33 -0.23 -7.53
N THR A 338 -18.77 0.65 -8.39
CA THR A 338 -18.77 0.50 -9.85
C THR A 338 -17.34 0.50 -10.36
N ASP A 339 -17.06 -0.40 -11.30
CA ASP A 339 -15.79 -0.45 -12.02
C ASP A 339 -15.79 0.55 -13.20
N GLN A 340 -16.89 1.28 -13.43
CA GLN A 340 -17.07 2.14 -14.60
C GLN A 340 -16.69 3.60 -14.32
N VAL A 341 -15.66 4.09 -15.03
CA VAL A 341 -15.18 5.48 -14.97
C VAL A 341 -16.19 6.48 -15.57
N VAL A 342 -17.15 5.99 -16.36
CA VAL A 342 -18.13 6.81 -17.10
C VAL A 342 -19.22 7.41 -16.20
N ASP A 343 -19.41 6.90 -14.98
CA ASP A 343 -20.44 7.40 -14.05
C ASP A 343 -19.88 8.33 -12.96
N LEU A 344 -18.59 8.69 -13.06
CA LEU A 344 -17.89 9.41 -12.02
C LEU A 344 -18.29 10.91 -11.97
N PRO A 345 -18.56 11.48 -10.78
CA PRO A 345 -18.99 12.87 -10.61
C PRO A 345 -18.08 13.98 -11.17
N PHE A 346 -16.78 13.74 -11.32
CA PHE A 346 -15.84 14.74 -11.82
C PHE A 346 -15.52 14.53 -13.29
N ALA A 347 -15.54 15.62 -14.06
CA ALA A 347 -15.05 15.60 -15.43
C ALA A 347 -13.52 15.55 -15.46
N LEU A 348 -12.93 14.97 -16.51
CA LEU A 348 -11.47 14.94 -16.61
C LEU A 348 -10.88 16.33 -16.82
N GLU A 349 -11.60 17.23 -17.49
CA GLU A 349 -11.15 18.62 -17.65
C GLU A 349 -11.05 19.38 -16.33
N TRP A 350 -11.71 18.91 -15.27
CA TRP A 350 -11.55 19.51 -13.94
C TRP A 350 -10.09 19.46 -13.48
N PHE A 351 -9.37 18.37 -13.80
CA PHE A 351 -7.97 18.18 -13.38
C PHE A 351 -6.99 19.04 -14.19
N ASN A 352 -7.35 19.40 -15.42
CA ASN A 352 -6.63 20.41 -16.20
C ASN A 352 -6.74 21.80 -15.56
N GLN A 353 -7.94 22.14 -15.07
CA GLN A 353 -8.20 23.43 -14.45
C GLN A 353 -7.69 23.51 -13.00
N ASN A 354 -7.63 22.36 -12.31
CA ASN A 354 -7.32 22.26 -10.88
C ASN A 354 -6.20 21.22 -10.60
N PRO A 355 -5.00 21.38 -11.19
CA PRO A 355 -3.92 20.38 -11.12
C PRO A 355 -3.23 20.29 -9.75
N THR A 356 -3.70 20.98 -8.72
CA THR A 356 -3.14 20.90 -7.36
C THR A 356 -4.24 20.80 -6.31
N ALA A 357 -5.49 20.59 -6.71
CA ALA A 357 -6.57 20.50 -5.76
C ALA A 357 -6.43 19.25 -4.88
N GLU A 358 -6.64 19.46 -3.58
CA GLU A 358 -6.51 18.47 -2.52
C GLU A 358 -7.71 17.52 -2.53
N PHE A 359 -7.49 16.24 -2.27
CA PHE A 359 -8.55 15.22 -2.27
C PHE A 359 -9.60 15.46 -1.18
N ALA A 360 -9.22 15.99 -0.02
CA ALA A 360 -10.18 16.40 1.02
C ALA A 360 -11.16 17.48 0.53
N TRP A 361 -10.64 18.44 -0.26
CA TRP A 361 -11.49 19.43 -0.91
C TRP A 361 -12.37 18.70 -1.94
N MET A 362 -11.81 17.94 -2.87
CA MET A 362 -12.62 17.20 -3.86
C MET A 362 -13.78 16.39 -3.25
N ALA A 363 -13.52 15.63 -2.18
CA ALA A 363 -14.54 14.85 -1.46
C ALA A 363 -15.69 15.72 -0.94
N SER A 364 -15.35 16.93 -0.46
CA SER A 364 -16.33 17.91 -0.06
C SER A 364 -17.11 18.49 -1.25
N VAL A 365 -16.49 18.66 -2.43
CA VAL A 365 -17.21 19.09 -3.66
C VAL A 365 -18.23 18.03 -4.05
N GLU A 366 -17.79 16.76 -4.12
CA GLU A 366 -18.60 15.62 -4.54
C GLU A 366 -19.82 15.50 -3.62
N SER A 367 -19.62 15.70 -2.32
CA SER A 367 -20.71 15.69 -1.33
C SER A 367 -21.74 16.78 -1.60
N VAL A 368 -21.29 17.99 -1.89
CA VAL A 368 -22.20 19.09 -2.25
C VAL A 368 -22.95 18.77 -3.55
N PHE A 369 -22.26 18.24 -4.55
CA PHE A 369 -22.85 17.89 -5.84
C PHE A 369 -23.93 16.82 -5.72
N ILE A 370 -23.63 15.72 -5.03
CA ILE A 370 -24.57 14.62 -4.79
C ILE A 370 -25.80 15.11 -4.01
N ASN A 371 -25.58 15.89 -2.94
CA ASN A 371 -26.66 16.42 -2.11
C ASN A 371 -27.49 17.50 -2.82
N ALA A 372 -26.92 18.22 -3.77
CA ALA A 372 -27.64 19.23 -4.54
C ALA A 372 -28.63 18.62 -5.55
N HIS A 373 -28.52 17.32 -5.83
CA HIS A 373 -29.35 16.61 -6.81
C HIS A 373 -29.47 17.38 -8.14
N ALA A 374 -28.33 17.84 -8.67
CA ALA A 374 -28.30 18.61 -9.91
C ALA A 374 -28.93 17.79 -11.06
N THR A 375 -29.98 18.31 -11.69
CA THR A 375 -30.71 17.64 -12.78
C THR A 375 -30.43 18.22 -14.16
N ALA A 376 -29.70 19.34 -14.23
CA ALA A 376 -29.34 20.03 -15.47
C ALA A 376 -27.92 20.61 -15.42
N ALA A 377 -27.34 20.82 -16.60
CA ALA A 377 -26.09 21.55 -16.75
C ALA A 377 -26.28 23.03 -16.39
N GLY A 378 -25.21 23.68 -15.91
CA GLY A 378 -25.23 25.06 -15.45
C GLY A 378 -24.49 25.24 -14.13
N SER A 379 -24.81 26.30 -13.39
CA SER A 379 -24.19 26.59 -12.10
C SER A 379 -25.09 26.20 -10.94
N VAL A 380 -24.59 25.36 -10.05
CA VAL A 380 -25.21 24.98 -8.79
C VAL A 380 -24.59 25.78 -7.66
N PHE A 381 -25.41 26.45 -6.84
CA PHE A 381 -24.94 27.20 -5.68
C PHE A 381 -25.33 26.48 -4.40
N SER A 382 -24.36 26.29 -3.51
CA SER A 382 -24.58 25.64 -2.23
C SER A 382 -23.70 26.26 -1.15
N ARG A 383 -23.60 25.60 0.01
CA ARG A 383 -22.70 25.97 1.10
C ARG A 383 -21.77 24.82 1.45
N LEU A 384 -20.51 25.15 1.66
CA LEU A 384 -19.50 24.24 2.20
C LEU A 384 -18.76 24.96 3.33
N ASN A 385 -18.70 24.36 4.52
CA ASN A 385 -18.08 24.96 5.71
C ASN A 385 -18.56 26.39 6.01
N GLY A 386 -19.86 26.66 5.77
CA GLY A 386 -20.48 27.97 5.97
C GLY A 386 -20.21 29.00 4.88
N GLN A 387 -19.33 28.73 3.92
CA GLN A 387 -19.05 29.60 2.78
C GLN A 387 -19.90 29.21 1.56
N ARG A 388 -20.29 30.19 0.74
CA ARG A 388 -21.03 29.92 -0.50
C ARG A 388 -20.07 29.35 -1.53
N ILE A 389 -20.49 28.26 -2.15
CA ILE A 389 -19.75 27.61 -3.22
C ILE A 389 -20.60 27.58 -4.49
N ARG A 390 -19.96 27.82 -5.63
CA ARG A 390 -20.50 27.61 -6.97
C ARG A 390 -19.82 26.39 -7.60
N LEU A 391 -20.64 25.43 -8.01
CA LEU A 391 -20.24 24.30 -8.84
C LEU A 391 -20.69 24.56 -10.28
N ASP A 392 -19.78 24.48 -11.24
CA ASP A 392 -20.13 24.50 -12.65
C ASP A 392 -20.23 23.05 -13.13
N VAL A 393 -21.41 22.69 -13.65
CA VAL A 393 -21.78 21.32 -14.00
C VAL A 393 -22.11 21.26 -15.50
N ALA A 394 -21.59 20.26 -16.20
CA ALA A 394 -21.90 20.02 -17.62
C ALA A 394 -22.06 18.52 -17.89
N ARG A 395 -22.53 18.17 -19.10
CA ARG A 395 -22.58 16.78 -19.56
C ARG A 395 -21.36 16.49 -20.43
N GLU A 396 -20.30 15.95 -19.85
CA GLU A 396 -19.03 15.68 -20.55
C GLU A 396 -19.20 14.68 -21.70
N ASP A 397 -20.08 13.70 -21.54
CA ASP A 397 -20.38 12.63 -22.51
C ASP A 397 -21.79 12.73 -23.12
N GLY A 398 -22.48 13.85 -22.87
CA GLY A 398 -23.81 14.16 -23.41
C GLY A 398 -24.95 13.58 -22.58
N ILE A 399 -24.64 12.76 -21.57
CA ILE A 399 -25.61 12.04 -20.76
C ILE A 399 -25.43 12.37 -19.27
N HIS A 400 -24.24 12.14 -18.73
CA HIS A 400 -23.96 12.20 -17.31
C HIS A 400 -23.55 13.60 -16.88
N LEU A 401 -24.19 14.12 -15.83
CA LEU A 401 -23.81 15.42 -15.24
C LEU A 401 -22.55 15.26 -14.40
N ARG A 402 -21.56 16.09 -14.70
CA ARG A 402 -20.25 16.09 -14.06
C ARG A 402 -19.83 17.48 -13.64
N ILE A 403 -19.03 17.54 -12.58
CA ILE A 403 -18.43 18.75 -12.06
C ILE A 403 -17.27 19.15 -12.98
N MET A 404 -17.41 20.31 -13.59
CA MET A 404 -16.37 20.92 -14.44
C MET A 404 -15.46 21.83 -13.63
N ASN A 405 -16.02 22.57 -12.66
CA ASN A 405 -15.26 23.48 -11.80
C ASN A 405 -16.00 23.72 -10.47
N ALA A 406 -15.27 24.14 -9.45
CA ALA A 406 -15.82 24.48 -8.14
C ALA A 406 -15.04 25.63 -7.51
N LYS A 407 -15.74 26.68 -7.06
CA LYS A 407 -15.12 27.86 -6.44
C LYS A 407 -15.98 28.49 -5.35
N PHE A 408 -15.34 28.98 -4.30
CA PHE A 408 -16.01 29.85 -3.33
C PHE A 408 -16.40 31.18 -3.98
N THR A 409 -17.54 31.74 -3.57
CA THR A 409 -18.12 32.97 -4.14
C THR A 409 -18.49 33.98 -3.08
#